data_AF-A0A4R7ZY09-F1
#
_entry.id   AF-A0A4R7ZY09-F1
#
_cell.length_a   1.000
_cell.length_b   1.000
_cell.length_c   1.000
_cell.angle_alpha   90.00
_cell.angle_beta   90.00
_cell.angle_gamma   90.00
#
_symmetry.space_group_name_H-M   'P 1'
#
loop_
_entity.id
_entity.type
_entity.pdbx_description
1 polymer ?
#
loop_
_entity_poly.entity_id
_entity_poly.type
_entity_poly.pdbx_seq_one_letter_code
_entity_poly.pdbx_strand_id
1 'polypeptide(L)'
;MEVLVNCNIVVDIETIENISGSNQYFEIIFSTPNKDQYKLKFDSVWDIRCATENGYIDRFSKFERNVKKKSNILMIENSKYKKYFEHQSSGTRPMEEIENYIISDMIDTVIELLTSQEPTLEKMV
;
A
#
# COMPACT_ATOMS: atom_id res chain seq x y z
N MET A 1 6.02 3.47 -17.85
CA MET A 1 6.08 4.30 -16.63
C MET A 1 5.16 3.65 -15.61
N GLU A 2 5.42 3.78 -14.32
CA GLU A 2 4.45 3.30 -13.31
C GLU A 2 3.18 4.16 -13.39
N VAL A 3 2.02 3.53 -13.26
CA VAL A 3 0.71 4.19 -13.31
C VAL A 3 -0.04 3.85 -12.04
N LEU A 4 -0.60 4.86 -11.39
CA LEU A 4 -1.40 4.68 -10.18
C LEU A 4 -2.88 4.59 -10.57
N VAL A 5 -3.52 3.51 -10.14
CA VAL A 5 -4.96 3.28 -10.36
C VAL A 5 -5.64 3.06 -9.02
N ASN A 6 -6.92 3.39 -8.92
CA ASN A 6 -7.70 3.07 -7.72
C ASN A 6 -7.83 1.55 -7.62
N CYS A 7 -7.69 1.01 -6.41
CA CYS A 7 -8.14 -0.35 -6.14
C CYS A 7 -9.67 -0.37 -5.90
N ASN A 8 -10.21 -1.55 -5.60
CA ASN A 8 -11.64 -1.72 -5.28
C ASN A 8 -12.07 -1.00 -4.00
N ILE A 9 -11.13 -0.69 -3.10
CA ILE A 9 -11.37 0.05 -1.86
C ILE A 9 -11.11 1.53 -2.10
N VAL A 10 -12.16 2.34 -1.97
CA VAL A 10 -12.09 3.80 -2.11
C VAL A 10 -12.32 4.45 -0.76
N VAL A 11 -11.23 4.88 -0.13
CA VAL A 11 -11.24 5.55 1.18
C VAL A 11 -10.22 6.68 1.24
N ASP A 12 -10.57 7.73 1.98
CA ASP A 12 -9.69 8.82 2.35
C ASP A 12 -9.11 8.56 3.76
N ILE A 13 -7.79 8.49 3.84
CA ILE A 13 -7.05 8.19 5.08
C ILE A 13 -6.50 9.51 5.62
N GLU A 14 -7.03 9.96 6.75
CA GLU A 14 -6.51 11.15 7.44
C GLU A 14 -5.19 10.82 8.15
N THR A 15 -5.15 9.71 8.89
CA THR A 15 -3.98 9.32 9.68
C THR A 15 -3.88 7.80 9.77
N ILE A 16 -2.70 7.25 9.51
CA ILE A 16 -2.38 5.86 9.83
C ILE A 16 -1.97 5.79 11.30
N GLU A 17 -2.70 5.01 12.10
CA GLU A 17 -2.56 4.96 13.55
C GLU A 17 -1.74 3.77 14.02
N ASN A 18 -1.86 2.63 13.32
CA ASN A 18 -1.12 1.43 13.65
C ASN A 18 -0.81 0.62 12.38
N ILE A 19 0.35 0.00 12.40
CA ILE A 19 0.85 -0.88 11.37
C ILE A 19 1.38 -2.13 12.07
N SER A 20 0.78 -3.29 11.81
CA SER A 20 1.20 -4.54 12.46
C SER A 20 1.01 -5.75 11.56
N GLY A 21 1.72 -6.85 11.84
CA GLY A 21 1.61 -8.05 11.03
C GLY A 21 2.62 -9.12 11.41
N SER A 22 2.35 -10.35 10.97
CA SER A 22 3.26 -11.50 11.08
C SER A 22 2.83 -12.60 10.11
N ASN A 23 3.72 -13.53 9.75
CA ASN A 23 3.40 -14.71 8.94
C ASN A 23 2.61 -14.39 7.63
N GLN A 24 3.08 -13.40 6.86
CA GLN A 24 2.45 -12.93 5.61
C GLN A 24 1.06 -12.29 5.78
N TYR A 25 0.60 -12.10 7.00
CA TYR A 25 -0.55 -11.26 7.32
C TYR A 25 -0.08 -9.87 7.74
N PHE A 26 -0.78 -8.85 7.28
CA PHE A 26 -0.51 -7.46 7.60
C PHE A 26 -1.80 -6.67 7.77
N GLU A 27 -1.85 -5.80 8.77
CA GLU A 27 -2.97 -4.92 9.02
C GLU A 27 -2.54 -3.47 9.27
N ILE A 28 -3.36 -2.55 8.77
CA ILE A 28 -3.21 -1.11 8.92
C ILE A 28 -4.48 -0.58 9.57
N ILE A 29 -4.35 0.02 10.75
CA ILE A 29 -5.43 0.74 11.41
C ILE A 29 -5.27 2.21 11.09
N PHE A 30 -6.35 2.85 10.66
CA PHE A 30 -6.34 4.24 10.27
C PHE A 30 -7.67 4.94 10.57
N SER A 31 -7.62 6.26 10.66
CA SER A 31 -8.80 7.12 10.75
C SER A 31 -9.06 7.88 9.45
N THR A 32 -10.34 8.14 9.22
CA THR A 32 -10.83 8.99 8.12
C THR A 32 -11.10 10.41 8.64
N PRO A 33 -11.28 11.42 7.76
CA PRO A 33 -11.61 12.79 8.17
C PRO A 33 -12.88 12.91 9.03
N ASN A 34 -13.79 11.95 8.93
CA ASN A 34 -15.02 11.88 9.74
C ASN A 34 -14.80 11.24 11.11
N LYS A 35 -13.55 10.93 11.49
CA LYS A 35 -13.16 10.22 12.72
C LYS A 35 -13.67 8.78 12.83
N ASP A 36 -14.19 8.22 11.74
CA ASP A 36 -14.41 6.77 11.64
C ASP A 36 -13.04 6.06 11.57
N GLN A 37 -12.90 4.97 12.34
CA GLN A 37 -11.73 4.10 12.32
C GLN A 37 -11.99 2.84 11.48
N TYR A 38 -10.98 2.44 10.72
CA TYR A 38 -11.02 1.26 9.88
C TYR A 38 -9.74 0.46 10.03
N LYS A 39 -9.87 -0.84 9.72
CA LYS A 39 -8.78 -1.78 9.58
C LYS A 39 -8.71 -2.26 8.13
N LEU A 40 -7.58 -2.02 7.48
CA LEU A 40 -7.24 -2.59 6.17
C LEU A 40 -6.36 -3.81 6.38
N LYS A 41 -6.75 -4.96 5.84
CA LYS A 41 -6.05 -6.23 5.99
C LYS A 41 -5.50 -6.72 4.67
N PHE A 42 -4.30 -7.26 4.71
CA PHE A 42 -3.63 -7.93 3.61
C PHE A 42 -3.19 -9.32 4.06
N ASP A 43 -3.53 -10.32 3.26
CA ASP A 43 -3.05 -11.69 3.39
C ASP A 43 -2.03 -11.99 2.29
N SER A 44 -1.22 -13.04 2.47
CA SER A 44 -0.19 -13.45 1.50
C SER A 44 0.74 -12.30 1.07
N VAL A 45 1.19 -11.51 2.05
CA VAL A 45 2.14 -10.40 1.87
C VAL A 45 3.56 -10.94 1.70
N TRP A 46 4.20 -10.52 0.61
CA TRP A 46 5.52 -10.98 0.19
C TRP A 46 6.65 -10.04 0.58
N ASP A 47 6.39 -8.73 0.56
CA ASP A 47 7.35 -7.71 0.95
C ASP A 47 6.62 -6.41 1.32
N ILE A 48 7.25 -5.61 2.18
CA ILE A 48 6.71 -4.34 2.63
C ILE A 48 7.81 -3.29 2.83
N ARG A 49 7.49 -2.06 2.45
CA ARG A 49 8.31 -0.87 2.68
C ARG A 49 7.44 0.19 3.33
N CYS A 50 7.90 0.70 4.47
CA CYS A 50 7.26 1.80 5.18
C CYS A 50 8.23 2.97 5.26
N ALA A 51 7.73 4.17 5.01
CA ALA A 51 8.46 5.41 5.18
C ALA A 51 7.60 6.43 5.95
N THR A 52 8.23 7.05 6.96
CA THR A 52 7.72 8.19 7.71
C THR A 52 8.76 9.32 7.56
N GLU A 53 8.34 10.57 7.42
CA GLU A 53 9.15 11.79 7.24
C GLU A 53 9.87 12.05 5.88
N ASN A 54 10.02 13.36 5.60
CA ASN A 54 10.41 14.08 4.38
C ASN A 54 11.70 13.67 3.62
N GLY A 55 12.46 12.65 4.05
CA GLY A 55 13.71 12.26 3.40
C GLY A 55 13.59 11.10 2.41
N TYR A 56 12.56 10.26 2.55
CA TYR A 56 12.48 8.98 1.80
C TYR A 56 11.47 8.97 0.67
N ILE A 57 10.57 9.96 0.62
CA ILE A 57 9.60 10.10 -0.47
C ILE A 57 10.31 10.16 -1.83
N ASP A 58 11.53 10.70 -1.90
CA ASP A 58 12.28 10.89 -3.15
C ASP A 58 12.70 9.59 -3.86
N ARG A 59 12.79 8.45 -3.15
CA ARG A 59 12.97 7.13 -3.81
C ARG A 59 11.65 6.54 -4.33
N PHE A 60 10.52 7.03 -3.81
CA PHE A 60 9.15 6.61 -4.16
C PHE A 60 8.41 7.68 -5.02
N SER A 61 9.06 8.83 -5.33
CA SER A 61 8.43 10.09 -5.76
C SER A 61 8.07 10.18 -7.25
N LYS A 62 7.97 9.07 -7.98
CA LYS A 62 7.06 9.10 -9.16
C LYS A 62 5.59 9.20 -8.75
N PHE A 63 5.32 9.16 -7.44
CA PHE A 63 4.07 9.56 -6.83
C PHE A 63 3.84 11.07 -6.99
N GLU A 64 3.19 11.47 -8.07
CA GLU A 64 2.66 12.83 -8.18
C GLU A 64 1.52 12.99 -7.16
N ARG A 65 1.77 13.72 -6.07
CA ARG A 65 0.77 14.12 -5.08
C ARG A 65 -0.40 14.91 -5.70
N ASN A 66 -0.18 15.49 -6.89
CA ASN A 66 -1.13 16.40 -7.56
C ASN A 66 -2.09 15.71 -8.54
N VAL A 67 -2.03 14.39 -8.72
CA VAL A 67 -3.08 13.66 -9.44
C VAL A 67 -4.28 13.58 -8.51
N LYS A 68 -5.43 14.15 -8.92
CA LYS A 68 -6.71 13.98 -8.19
C LYS A 68 -7.01 12.49 -8.03
N LYS A 69 -6.68 11.95 -6.86
CA LYS A 69 -6.94 10.57 -6.49
C LYS A 69 -8.27 10.52 -5.74
N LYS A 70 -9.04 9.47 -5.98
CA LYS A 70 -10.29 9.22 -5.25
C LYS A 70 -10.05 8.47 -3.94
N SER A 71 -8.83 7.97 -3.74
CA SER A 71 -8.46 7.18 -2.57
C SER A 71 -6.99 7.33 -2.22
N ASN A 72 -6.72 7.13 -0.93
CA ASN A 72 -5.40 6.95 -0.34
C ASN A 72 -4.84 5.51 -0.47
N ILE A 73 -5.61 4.56 -1.03
CA ILE A 73 -5.19 3.18 -1.31
C ILE A 73 -5.20 2.97 -2.82
N LEU A 74 -4.02 2.77 -3.41
CA LEU A 74 -3.86 2.68 -4.86
C LEU A 74 -3.07 1.43 -5.24
N MET A 75 -3.34 0.92 -6.44
CA MET A 75 -2.53 -0.11 -7.07
C MET A 75 -1.54 0.53 -8.05
N ILE A 76 -0.34 -0.04 -8.15
CA ILE A 76 0.72 0.40 -9.07
C ILE A 76 0.79 -0.57 -10.26
N GLU A 77 0.28 -0.14 -11.40
CA GLU A 77 0.49 -0.84 -12.66
C GLU A 77 1.92 -0.64 -13.18
N ASN A 78 2.45 -1.65 -13.86
CA ASN A 78 3.82 -1.66 -14.38
C ASN A 78 4.90 -1.46 -13.29
N SER A 79 4.62 -1.91 -12.06
CA SER A 79 5.49 -1.79 -10.88
C SER A 79 6.93 -2.22 -11.17
N LYS A 80 7.87 -1.30 -10.98
CA LYS A 80 9.31 -1.58 -10.99
C LYS A 80 9.72 -2.35 -9.75
N TYR A 81 9.07 -2.10 -8.62
CA TYR A 81 9.32 -2.82 -7.38
C TYR A 81 9.03 -4.32 -7.54
N LYS A 82 7.86 -4.68 -8.11
CA LYS A 82 7.51 -6.08 -8.45
C LYS A 82 8.60 -6.73 -9.32
N LYS A 83 9.04 -6.05 -10.38
CA LYS A 83 10.09 -6.55 -11.29
C LYS A 83 11.44 -6.75 -10.59
N TYR A 84 11.82 -5.84 -9.71
CA TYR A 84 13.05 -5.96 -8.93
C TYR A 84 12.97 -7.11 -7.93
N PHE A 85 11.84 -7.27 -7.25
CA PHE A 85 11.59 -8.37 -6.32
C PHE A 85 11.64 -9.74 -7.01
N GLU A 86 11.05 -9.86 -8.20
CA GLU A 86 11.15 -11.07 -9.04
C GLU A 86 12.61 -11.42 -9.35
N HIS A 87 13.42 -10.43 -9.73
CA HIS A 87 14.83 -10.65 -10.00
C HIS A 87 15.61 -11.10 -8.76
N GLN A 88 15.36 -10.49 -7.60
CA GLN A 88 16.01 -10.86 -6.33
C GLN A 88 15.61 -12.26 -5.83
N SER A 89 14.34 -12.63 -6.02
CA SER A 89 13.83 -13.95 -5.63
C SER A 89 14.29 -15.08 -6.56
N SER A 90 15.12 -14.77 -7.57
CA SER A 90 15.71 -15.72 -8.52
C SER A 90 14.65 -16.62 -9.21
N GLY A 91 13.42 -16.13 -9.36
CA GLY A 91 12.31 -16.88 -9.92
C GLY A 91 11.84 -18.09 -9.09
N THR A 92 12.26 -18.20 -7.82
CA THR A 92 11.86 -19.31 -6.94
C THR A 92 10.41 -19.23 -6.45
N ARG A 93 9.73 -18.10 -6.71
CA ARG A 93 8.37 -17.82 -6.26
C ARG A 93 7.52 -17.41 -7.47
N PRO A 94 6.31 -17.98 -7.65
CA PRO A 94 5.40 -17.57 -8.72
C PRO A 94 4.99 -16.10 -8.53
N MET A 95 5.16 -15.29 -9.58
CA MET A 95 4.86 -13.85 -9.58
C MET A 95 3.52 -13.51 -10.25
N GLU A 96 2.84 -14.52 -10.79
CA GLU A 96 1.69 -14.36 -11.69
C GLU A 96 0.48 -13.70 -11.02
N GLU A 97 0.46 -13.63 -9.69
CA GLU A 97 -0.65 -13.08 -8.91
C GLU A 97 -0.24 -11.95 -7.97
N ILE A 98 1.05 -11.55 -7.97
CA ILE A 98 1.52 -10.50 -7.06
C ILE A 98 1.13 -9.12 -7.58
N GLU A 99 0.40 -8.37 -6.77
CA GLU A 99 0.02 -6.98 -6.97
C GLU A 99 0.88 -6.06 -6.09
N ASN A 100 1.00 -4.79 -6.51
CA ASN A 100 1.73 -3.77 -5.78
C ASN A 100 0.77 -2.67 -5.34
N TYR A 101 0.67 -2.46 -4.03
CA TYR A 101 -0.19 -1.44 -3.43
C TYR A 101 0.65 -0.33 -2.82
N ILE A 102 0.14 0.90 -2.92
CA ILE A 102 0.62 2.05 -2.17
C ILE A 102 -0.52 2.61 -1.33
N ILE A 103 -0.25 2.78 -0.04
CA ILE A 103 -1.15 3.35 0.96
C ILE A 103 -0.45 4.57 1.54
N SER A 104 -1.15 5.69 1.62
CA SER A 104 -0.59 6.90 2.20
C SER A 104 -1.62 7.67 3.01
N ASP A 105 -1.24 8.26 4.13
CA ASP A 105 -2.11 9.21 4.84
C ASP A 105 -1.95 10.65 4.33
N MET A 106 -2.67 11.59 4.95
CA MET A 106 -2.55 13.03 4.65
C MET A 106 -1.37 13.71 5.35
N ILE A 107 -0.64 12.99 6.19
CA ILE A 107 0.49 13.52 6.96
C ILE A 107 1.77 13.30 6.13
N ASP A 108 2.38 12.12 6.27
CA ASP A 108 3.65 11.77 5.64
C ASP A 108 3.94 10.26 5.63
N THR A 109 3.00 9.43 6.06
CA THR A 109 3.19 7.97 6.06
C THR A 109 2.91 7.44 4.66
N VAL A 110 3.85 6.65 4.13
CA VAL A 110 3.67 5.90 2.88
C VAL A 110 4.08 4.45 3.11
N ILE A 111 3.20 3.53 2.72
CA ILE A 111 3.40 2.10 2.76
C ILE A 111 3.30 1.58 1.33
N GLU A 112 4.34 0.90 0.85
CA GLU A 112 4.31 0.15 -0.41
C GLU A 112 4.44 -1.34 -0.08
N LEU A 113 3.57 -2.20 -0.61
CA LEU A 113 3.59 -3.62 -0.30
C LEU A 113 3.23 -4.48 -1.50
N LEU A 114 3.78 -5.70 -1.49
CA LEU A 114 3.51 -6.74 -2.47
C LEU A 114 2.64 -7.83 -1.84
N THR A 115 1.48 -8.12 -2.41
CA THR A 115 0.57 -9.18 -1.97
C THR A 115 0.05 -9.97 -3.16
N SER A 116 -0.42 -11.19 -2.92
CA SER A 116 -1.11 -12.02 -3.93
C SER A 116 -2.63 -12.11 -3.69
N GLN A 117 -3.17 -11.36 -2.73
CA GLN A 117 -4.59 -11.32 -2.43
C GLN A 117 -5.10 -9.88 -2.37
N GLU A 118 -6.35 -9.68 -2.80
CA GLU A 118 -7.00 -8.38 -2.65
C GLU A 118 -7.14 -8.02 -1.16
N PRO A 119 -6.89 -6.74 -0.80
CA PRO A 119 -7.11 -6.29 0.57
C PRO A 119 -8.58 -6.33 0.96
N THR A 120 -8.83 -6.42 2.26
CA THR A 120 -10.17 -6.28 2.84
C THR A 120 -10.25 -5.09 3.79
N LEU A 121 -11.40 -4.41 3.80
CA LEU A 121 -11.66 -3.27 4.68
C LEU A 121 -12.73 -3.62 5.71
N GLU A 122 -12.44 -3.36 6.98
CA GLU A 122 -13.36 -3.56 8.10
C GLU A 122 -13.53 -2.24 8.87
N LYS A 123 -14.77 -1.85 9.19
CA LYS A 123 -15.04 -0.72 10.08
C LYS A 123 -14.86 -1.15 11.52
N MET A 124 -14.13 -0.38 12.32
CA MET A 124 -13.96 -0.61 13.75
C MET A 124 -15.11 0.04 14.53
N VAL A 125 -15.59 -0.63 15.58
CA VAL A 125 -16.70 -0.19 16.46
C VAL A 125 -16.22 0.82 17.49
#